data_AF-A0A7X4CMN4-F1
#
_entry.id   AF-A0A7X4CMN4-F1
#
_cell.length_a   1.000
_cell.length_b   1.000
_cell.length_c   1.000
_cell.angle_alpha   90.00
_cell.angle_beta   90.00
_cell.angle_gamma   90.00
#
_symmetry.space_group_name_H-M   'P 1'
#
loop_
_entity.id
_entity.type
_entity.pdbx_description
1 polymer ?
#
loop_
_entity_poly.entity_id
_entity_poly.type
_entity_poly.pdbx_seq_one_letter_code
_entity_poly.pdbx_strand_id
1 'polypeptide(L)'
;MYTLTDAGRTELRNWLKEPPEPESARNEFLLKLFFASQVAVGDNIALIEGYRREQVALLEYCRQMEQFLRTERADSPNLPYWLLGLDLGRQTTQATIAWCDKSIEEINQLANDESTRDDRGT
;
A
#
# COMPACT_ATOMS: atom_id res chain seq x y z
N MET A 1 21.65 10.58 -26.05
CA MET A 1 20.67 9.50 -26.27
C MET A 1 21.31 8.22 -25.76
N TYR A 2 20.73 7.58 -24.75
CA TYR A 2 21.25 6.33 -24.19
C TYR A 2 20.53 5.16 -24.85
N THR A 3 21.27 4.13 -25.26
CA THR A 3 20.73 2.93 -25.87
C THR A 3 21.44 1.73 -25.28
N LEU A 4 20.70 0.68 -24.98
CA LEU A 4 21.28 -0.56 -24.48
C LEU A 4 22.26 -1.13 -25.52
N THR A 5 23.46 -1.48 -25.07
CA THR A 5 24.41 -2.28 -25.84
C THR A 5 23.94 -3.74 -25.88
N ASP A 6 24.51 -4.56 -26.76
CA ASP A 6 24.16 -5.98 -26.82
C ASP A 6 24.63 -6.75 -25.58
N ALA A 7 25.75 -6.31 -24.98
CA ALA A 7 26.17 -6.74 -23.66
C ALA A 7 25.11 -6.38 -22.60
N GLY A 8 24.59 -5.14 -22.61
CA GLY A 8 23.54 -4.71 -21.69
C GLY A 8 22.21 -5.47 -21.86
N ARG A 9 21.83 -5.81 -23.09
CA ARG A 9 20.65 -6.68 -23.36
C ARG A 9 20.85 -8.09 -22.82
N THR A 10 22.08 -8.61 -22.90
CA THR A 10 22.41 -9.93 -22.39
C THR A 10 22.36 -9.94 -20.87
N GLU A 11 22.93 -8.93 -20.23
CA GLU A 11 22.90 -8.77 -18.78
C GLU A 11 21.47 -8.63 -18.26
N LEU A 12 20.64 -7.79 -18.90
CA LEU A 12 19.24 -7.64 -18.55
C LEU A 12 18.47 -8.98 -18.60
N ARG A 13 18.72 -9.80 -19.63
CA ARG A 13 18.08 -11.13 -19.75
C ARG A 13 18.55 -12.13 -18.71
N ASN A 14 19.78 -12.00 -18.24
CA ASN A 14 20.30 -12.86 -17.18
C ASN A 14 19.68 -12.46 -15.85
N TRP A 15 19.70 -11.16 -15.52
CA TRP A 15 19.09 -10.60 -14.33
C TRP A 15 17.60 -10.93 -14.20
N LEU A 16 16.82 -10.88 -15.30
CA LEU A 16 15.39 -11.25 -15.29
C LEU A 16 15.10 -12.71 -14.89
N LYS A 17 16.11 -13.58 -14.85
CA LYS A 17 15.98 -14.99 -14.45
C LYS A 17 16.42 -15.24 -13.01
N GLU A 18 17.05 -14.26 -12.38
CA GLU A 18 17.48 -14.36 -11.00
C GLU A 18 16.24 -14.26 -10.08
N PRO A 19 16.24 -14.99 -8.95
CA PRO A 19 15.17 -14.84 -7.97
C PRO A 19 15.15 -13.39 -7.46
N PRO A 20 13.96 -12.81 -7.21
CA PRO A 20 13.86 -11.47 -6.65
C PRO A 20 14.54 -11.44 -5.28
N GLU A 21 15.29 -10.37 -5.02
CA GLU A 21 15.85 -10.14 -3.69
C GLU A 21 14.72 -9.94 -2.67
N PRO A 22 14.85 -10.47 -1.44
CA PRO A 22 13.87 -10.24 -0.39
C PRO A 22 13.76 -8.75 -0.08
N GLU A 23 12.56 -8.22 -0.14
CA GLU A 23 12.31 -6.83 0.22
C GLU A 23 12.49 -6.65 1.74
N SER A 24 13.28 -5.65 2.15
CA SER A 24 13.37 -5.30 3.57
C SER A 24 12.10 -4.56 3.96
N ALA A 25 11.28 -5.15 4.84
CA ALA A 25 10.02 -4.56 5.30
C ALA A 25 10.26 -3.41 6.29
N ARG A 26 10.79 -2.27 5.82
CA ARG A 26 10.88 -1.04 6.62
C ARG A 26 9.61 -0.22 6.43
N ASN A 27 8.62 -0.45 7.27
CA ASN A 27 7.35 0.28 7.25
C ASN A 27 7.22 1.17 8.50
N GLU A 28 7.49 2.47 8.34
CA GLU A 28 7.41 3.44 9.45
C GLU A 28 5.99 3.59 10.00
N PHE A 29 4.97 3.46 9.15
CA PHE A 29 3.58 3.52 9.57
C PHE A 29 3.25 2.40 10.56
N LEU A 30 3.64 1.15 10.24
CA LEU A 30 3.46 0.02 11.15
C LEU A 30 4.28 0.17 12.44
N LEU A 31 5.47 0.75 12.35
CA LEU A 31 6.30 1.04 13.52
C LEU A 31 5.61 2.03 14.46
N LYS A 32 5.01 3.10 13.93
CA LYS A 32 4.24 4.08 14.71
C LYS A 32 3.03 3.44 15.36
N LEU A 33 2.29 2.61 14.61
CA LEU A 33 1.12 1.89 15.15
C LEU A 33 1.51 0.90 16.25
N PHE A 34 2.68 0.26 16.16
CA PHE A 34 3.17 -0.65 17.20
C PHE A 34 3.38 0.06 18.55
N PHE A 35 3.70 1.35 18.53
CA PHE A 35 3.88 2.18 19.72
C PHE A 35 2.68 3.13 19.98
N ALA A 36 1.52 2.83 19.40
CA ALA A 36 0.31 3.65 19.48
C ALA A 36 -0.19 3.93 20.91
N SER A 37 0.11 3.06 21.88
CA SER A 37 -0.29 3.25 23.28
C SER A 37 0.37 4.45 23.96
N GLN A 38 1.37 5.08 23.35
CA GLN A 38 2.07 6.25 23.90
C GLN A 38 1.40 7.59 23.54
N VAL A 39 0.36 7.58 22.72
CA VAL A 39 -0.35 8.79 22.26
C VAL A 39 -1.87 8.64 22.45
N ALA A 40 -2.62 9.73 22.25
CA ALA A 40 -4.07 9.69 22.40
C ALA A 40 -4.72 8.83 21.31
N VAL A 41 -5.87 8.22 21.63
CA VAL A 41 -6.69 7.44 20.67
C VAL A 41 -6.97 8.24 19.40
N GLY A 42 -7.27 9.54 19.53
CA GLY A 42 -7.50 10.43 18.39
C GLY A 42 -6.29 10.59 17.47
N ASP A 43 -5.06 10.59 18.02
CA ASP A 43 -3.83 10.67 17.22
C ASP A 43 -3.62 9.38 16.41
N ASN A 44 -3.93 8.23 17.00
CA ASN A 44 -3.86 6.93 16.32
C ASN A 44 -4.89 6.82 15.19
N ILE A 45 -6.11 7.28 15.41
CA ILE A 45 -7.15 7.34 14.37
C ILE A 45 -6.69 8.27 13.24
N ALA A 46 -6.20 9.48 13.57
CA ALA A 46 -5.74 10.44 12.56
C ALA A 46 -4.57 9.89 11.71
N LEU A 47 -3.66 9.12 12.33
CA LEU A 47 -2.57 8.43 11.62
C LEU A 47 -3.10 7.42 10.61
N ILE A 48 -4.05 6.57 11.01
CA ILE A 48 -4.63 5.53 10.14
C ILE A 48 -5.48 6.17 9.03
N GLU A 49 -6.24 7.22 9.33
CA GLU A 49 -6.99 7.97 8.32
C GLU A 49 -6.08 8.65 7.30
N GLY A 50 -4.94 9.19 7.74
CA GLY A 50 -3.90 9.74 6.86
C GLY A 50 -3.40 8.70 5.88
N TYR A 51 -3.01 7.54 6.39
CA TYR A 51 -2.56 6.43 5.57
C TYR A 51 -3.66 5.95 4.61
N ARG A 52 -4.91 5.84 5.08
CA ARG A 52 -6.06 5.50 4.24
C ARG A 52 -6.23 6.47 3.08
N ARG A 53 -6.13 7.78 3.31
CA ARG A 53 -6.25 8.79 2.25
C ARG A 53 -5.17 8.62 1.17
N GLU A 54 -3.94 8.32 1.58
CA GLU A 54 -2.83 8.03 0.65
C GLU A 54 -3.14 6.79 -0.20
N GLN A 55 -3.66 5.72 0.42
CA GLN A 55 -4.05 4.51 -0.31
C GLN A 55 -5.21 4.77 -1.28
N VAL A 56 -6.23 5.53 -0.88
CA VAL A 56 -7.32 5.91 -1.80
C VAL A 56 -6.79 6.69 -3.01
N ALA A 57 -5.88 7.64 -2.79
CA ALA A 57 -5.24 8.38 -3.88
C ALA A 57 -4.42 7.47 -4.81
N LEU A 58 -3.69 6.49 -4.24
CA LEU A 58 -2.94 5.50 -5.00
C LEU A 58 -3.87 4.59 -5.82
N LEU A 59 -5.03 4.20 -5.28
CA LEU A 59 -6.01 3.41 -6.00
C LEU A 59 -6.55 4.15 -7.23
N GLU A 60 -6.87 5.44 -7.09
CA GLU A 60 -7.28 6.28 -8.22
C GLU A 60 -6.16 6.44 -9.25
N TYR A 61 -4.91 6.60 -8.81
CA TYR A 61 -3.77 6.63 -9.71
C TYR A 61 -3.63 5.33 -10.51
N CYS A 62 -3.74 4.16 -9.87
CA CYS A 62 -3.71 2.87 -10.54
C CYS A 62 -4.81 2.74 -11.61
N ARG A 63 -6.02 3.22 -11.31
CA ARG A 63 -7.15 3.24 -12.28
C ARG A 63 -6.84 4.11 -13.50
N GLN A 64 -6.31 5.31 -13.28
CA GLN A 64 -5.94 6.23 -14.35
C GLN A 64 -4.80 5.65 -15.20
N MET A 65 -3.81 5.02 -14.58
CA MET A 65 -2.70 4.39 -15.27
C MET A 65 -3.15 3.19 -16.11
N GLU A 66 -4.05 2.36 -15.58
CA GLU A 66 -4.63 1.25 -16.33
C GLU A 66 -5.34 1.77 -17.60
N GLN A 67 -6.16 2.81 -17.48
CA GLN A 67 -6.82 3.43 -18.63
C GLN A 67 -5.80 3.96 -19.64
N PHE A 68 -4.80 4.70 -19.17
CA PHE A 68 -3.73 5.24 -20.02
C PHE A 68 -3.00 4.13 -20.79
N LEU A 69 -2.60 3.04 -20.13
CA LEU A 69 -1.92 1.93 -20.79
C LEU A 69 -2.79 1.25 -21.83
N ARG A 70 -4.08 1.08 -21.56
CA ARG A 70 -5.04 0.48 -22.50
C ARG A 70 -5.31 1.36 -23.72
N THR A 71 -5.20 2.68 -23.60
CA THR A 71 -5.41 3.61 -24.71
C THR A 71 -4.13 3.87 -25.50
N GLU A 72 -3.05 4.28 -24.82
CA GLU A 72 -1.83 4.77 -25.46
C GLU A 72 -0.79 3.68 -25.75
N ARG A 73 -0.93 2.51 -25.12
CA ARG A 73 0.02 1.39 -25.23
C ARG A 73 -0.67 0.07 -25.62
N ALA A 74 -1.85 0.15 -26.23
CA ALA A 74 -2.67 -0.99 -26.63
C ALA A 74 -1.89 -2.05 -27.43
N ASP A 75 -1.04 -1.59 -28.36
CA ASP A 75 -0.28 -2.46 -29.27
C ASP A 75 1.04 -2.96 -28.68
N SER A 76 1.36 -2.61 -27.44
CA SER A 76 2.63 -3.02 -26.83
C SER A 76 2.58 -4.51 -26.42
N PRO A 77 3.56 -5.32 -26.82
CA PRO A 77 3.64 -6.71 -26.36
C PRO A 77 3.88 -6.82 -24.84
N ASN A 78 4.32 -5.73 -24.20
CA ASN A 78 4.57 -5.67 -22.76
C ASN A 78 3.31 -5.31 -21.95
N LEU A 79 2.24 -4.85 -22.61
CA LEU A 79 1.02 -4.38 -21.96
C LEU A 79 0.45 -5.39 -20.94
N PRO A 80 0.31 -6.70 -21.26
CA PRO A 80 -0.21 -7.67 -20.29
C PRO A 80 0.64 -7.74 -19.01
N TYR A 81 1.96 -7.68 -19.14
CA TYR A 81 2.87 -7.74 -17.97
C TYR A 81 2.78 -6.48 -17.12
N TRP A 82 2.62 -5.31 -17.72
CA TRP A 82 2.41 -4.07 -16.98
C TRP A 82 1.06 -4.04 -16.25
N LEU A 83 0.01 -4.58 -16.87
CA LEU A 83 -1.30 -4.69 -16.25
C LEU A 83 -1.29 -5.64 -15.05
N LEU A 84 -0.50 -6.72 -15.06
CA LEU A 84 -0.33 -7.59 -13.89
C LEU A 84 0.27 -6.83 -12.69
N GLY A 85 1.29 -5.99 -12.92
CA GLY A 85 1.88 -5.16 -11.88
C GLY A 85 0.90 -4.14 -11.29
N LEU A 86 0.12 -3.47 -12.15
CA LEU A 86 -0.93 -2.55 -11.71
C LEU A 86 -2.05 -3.26 -10.95
N ASP A 87 -2.45 -4.45 -11.39
CA ASP A 87 -3.49 -5.22 -10.71
C ASP A 87 -3.06 -5.64 -9.31
N LEU A 88 -1.82 -6.09 -9.14
CA LEU A 88 -1.25 -6.36 -7.81
C LEU A 88 -1.28 -5.10 -6.93
N GLY A 89 -0.81 -3.97 -7.45
CA GLY A 89 -0.85 -2.69 -6.73
C GLY A 89 -2.27 -2.30 -6.32
N ARG A 90 -3.25 -2.49 -7.21
CA ARG A 90 -4.67 -2.22 -6.95
C ARG A 90 -5.21 -3.11 -5.83
N GLN A 91 -4.99 -4.43 -5.91
CA GLN A 91 -5.46 -5.38 -4.90
C GLN A 91 -4.85 -5.09 -3.51
N THR A 92 -3.54 -4.85 -3.45
CA THR A 92 -2.85 -4.50 -2.19
C THR A 92 -3.39 -3.21 -1.59
N THR A 93 -3.61 -2.19 -2.42
CA THR A 93 -4.14 -0.90 -1.97
C THR A 93 -5.57 -1.05 -1.45
N GLN A 94 -6.43 -1.81 -2.14
CA GLN A 94 -7.81 -2.07 -1.70
C GLN A 94 -7.85 -2.83 -0.37
N ALA A 95 -7.01 -3.86 -0.22
CA ALA A 95 -6.89 -4.60 1.04
C ALA A 95 -6.42 -3.70 2.18
N THR A 96 -5.49 -2.77 1.89
CA THR A 96 -4.98 -1.82 2.87
C THR A 96 -6.04 -0.81 3.31
N ILE A 97 -6.86 -0.29 2.39
CA ILE A 97 -7.99 0.59 2.72
C ILE A 97 -8.99 -0.13 3.63
N ALA A 98 -9.36 -1.35 3.27
CA ALA A 98 -10.29 -2.16 4.08
C ALA A 98 -9.72 -2.45 5.48
N TRP A 99 -8.42 -2.72 5.58
CA TRP A 99 -7.73 -2.86 6.85
C TRP A 99 -7.77 -1.56 7.67
N CYS A 100 -7.53 -0.40 7.06
CA CYS A 100 -7.62 0.88 7.76
C CYS A 100 -9.01 1.12 8.37
N ASP A 101 -10.06 0.88 7.57
CA ASP A 101 -11.45 1.04 8.02
C ASP A 101 -11.75 0.13 9.22
N LYS A 102 -11.34 -1.14 9.14
CA LYS A 102 -11.49 -2.10 10.23
C LYS A 102 -10.71 -1.68 11.48
N SER A 103 -9.46 -1.24 11.34
CA SER A 103 -8.62 -0.86 12.49
C SER A 103 -9.12 0.38 13.21
N ILE A 104 -9.68 1.36 12.50
CA ILE A 104 -10.33 2.51 13.12
C ILE A 104 -11.54 2.07 13.95
N GLU A 105 -12.36 1.14 13.44
CA GLU A 105 -13.49 0.59 14.17
C GLU A 105 -13.04 -0.14 15.46
N GLU A 106 -12.02 -0.99 15.38
CA GLU A 106 -11.46 -1.70 16.53
C GLU A 106 -10.93 -0.74 17.60
N ILE A 107 -10.19 0.30 17.20
CA ILE A 107 -9.65 1.31 18.14
C ILE A 107 -10.78 2.08 18.84
N ASN A 108 -11.84 2.45 18.12
CA ASN A 108 -12.99 3.13 18.71
C ASN A 108 -13.73 2.24 19.73
N GLN A 109 -13.86 0.93 19.44
CA GLN A 109 -14.46 -0.02 20.38
C GLN A 109 -13.65 -0.13 21.67
N LEU A 110 -12.32 -0.24 21.57
CA LEU A 110 -11.42 -0.29 22.72
C LEU A 110 -11.55 0.95 23.62
N ALA A 111 -11.63 2.14 23.03
CA ALA A 111 -11.78 3.39 23.78
C ALA A 111 -13.13 3.48 24.53
N ASN A 112 -14.21 2.96 23.93
CA ASN A 112 -15.53 2.92 24.55
C ASN A 112 -15.59 1.92 25.73
N ASP A 113 -14.90 0.79 25.60
CA ASP A 113 -14.82 -0.24 26.66
C ASP A 113 -14.02 0.23 27.88
N GLU A 114 -12.95 1.02 27.68
CA GLU A 114 -12.18 1.64 28.76
C GLU A 114 -12.99 2.69 29.51
N SER A 115 -13.73 3.56 28.79
CA SER A 115 -14.60 4.57 29.39
C SER A 115 -15.72 3.94 30.24
N THR A 116 -16.26 2.81 29.79
CA THR A 116 -17.33 2.09 30.51
C THR A 116 -16.83 1.37 31.77
N ARG A 117 -15.53 1.06 31.86
CA ARG A 117 -14.91 0.46 33.05
C ARG A 117 -14.61 1.48 34.14
N ASP A 118 -14.23 2.70 33.77
CA ASP A 118 -13.93 3.79 34.71
C ASP A 118 -15.21 4.25 35.45
N ASP A 119 -16.34 4.36 34.75
CA ASP A 119 -17.65 4.75 35.32
C ASP A 119 -18.24 3.74 36.34
N ARG A 120 -17.78 2.48 36.35
CA ARG A 120 -18.26 1.45 37.31
C ARG A 120 -17.40 1.33 38.57
N GLY A 121 -16.35 2.15 38.68
CA GLY A 121 -15.35 2.10 39.76
C GLY A 121 -15.48 3.15 40.86
N THR A 122 -16.49 4.04 40.81
CA THR A 122 -16.81 5.05 41.84
C THR A 122 -18.12 4.75 42.55
#